data_AF-A0A8T1A5I4-F1
#
_entry.id   AF-A0A8T1A5I4-F1
#
_cell.length_a   1.000
_cell.length_b   1.000
_cell.length_c   1.000
_cell.angle_alpha   90.00
_cell.angle_beta   90.00
_cell.angle_gamma   90.00
#
_symmetry.space_group_name_H-M   'P 1'
#
loop_
_entity.id
_entity.type
_entity.pdbx_description
1 polymer ?
#
loop_
_entity_poly.entity_id
_entity_poly.type
_entity_poly.pdbx_seq_one_letter_code
_entity_poly.pdbx_strand_id
1 'polypeptide(L)'
;MPHATLKYASTYYFSYSNQPESCTVLGVKLKRLLVTVGAGSDPGVVIRNAIGFQRDVFVIHKGEIYLPYMYNGFPTVIGYNAVINGVNRRTSETVVVESGRVTYNDRFFGDVRIRRGDFFALMSRIYENLHNRYTDRAFAYNDTPLRPIVDKDVILSKWYSNDVLTLLDEKFHDGCYVFPLYEDGKFEPEACITRAEAVTFLNRFIEWITEKYR
;
A
#
# COMPACT_ATOMS: atom_id res chain seq x y z
N MET A 1 -16.53 -13.30 1.42
CA MET A 1 -16.01 -12.03 0.85
C MET A 1 -15.49 -11.18 1.99
N PRO A 2 -14.40 -10.42 1.82
CA PRO A 2 -13.95 -9.51 2.87
C PRO A 2 -15.02 -8.46 3.15
N HIS A 3 -15.40 -8.36 4.41
CA HIS A 3 -16.36 -7.38 4.85
C HIS A 3 -16.04 -6.89 6.25
N ALA A 4 -16.65 -5.76 6.62
CA ALA A 4 -16.62 -5.24 7.98
C ALA A 4 -17.95 -4.54 8.28
N THR A 5 -18.39 -4.60 9.53
CA THR A 5 -19.56 -3.87 10.01
C THR A 5 -19.17 -2.44 10.34
N LEU A 6 -19.94 -1.47 9.83
CA LEU A 6 -19.75 -0.06 10.12
C LEU A 6 -20.28 0.31 11.52
N LYS A 7 -19.70 1.33 12.15
CA LYS A 7 -20.09 1.78 13.50
C LYS A 7 -21.58 2.09 13.63
N TYR A 8 -22.18 2.71 12.62
CA TYR A 8 -23.61 3.04 12.58
C TYR A 8 -24.38 2.16 11.59
N ALA A 9 -24.04 0.87 11.50
CA ALA A 9 -24.64 -0.04 10.52
C ALA A 9 -26.18 -0.11 10.60
N SER A 10 -26.76 -0.12 11.80
CA SER A 10 -28.21 -0.21 11.99
C SER A 10 -28.97 1.03 11.50
N THR A 11 -28.32 2.19 11.48
CA THR A 11 -28.92 3.46 11.05
C THR A 11 -28.33 3.97 9.73
N TYR A 12 -27.55 3.13 9.04
CA TYR A 12 -27.06 3.40 7.70
C TYR A 12 -28.21 3.54 6.72
N TYR A 13 -28.10 4.52 5.83
CA TYR A 13 -29.00 4.64 4.70
C TYR A 13 -28.27 5.15 3.46
N PHE A 14 -28.67 4.62 2.31
CA PHE A 14 -28.20 5.09 1.02
C PHE A 14 -29.08 6.26 0.53
N SER A 15 -28.47 7.27 -0.09
CA SER A 15 -29.20 8.42 -0.64
C SER A 15 -28.45 9.02 -1.83
N TYR A 16 -29.17 9.27 -2.93
CA TYR A 16 -28.65 9.98 -4.10
C TYR A 16 -28.56 11.50 -3.90
N SER A 17 -29.34 12.05 -2.98
CA SER A 17 -29.40 13.50 -2.72
C SER A 17 -28.29 13.96 -1.77
N ASN A 18 -27.82 13.07 -0.90
CA ASN A 18 -26.73 13.36 0.01
C ASN A 18 -25.38 13.10 -0.67
N GLN A 19 -24.31 13.53 -0.01
CA GLN A 19 -22.97 13.26 -0.48
C GLN A 19 -22.74 11.75 -0.65
N PRO A 20 -22.23 11.29 -1.80
CA PRO A 20 -22.01 9.87 -2.06
C PRO A 20 -21.05 9.25 -1.06
N GLU A 21 -21.22 7.95 -0.80
CA GLU A 21 -20.26 7.21 0.00
C GLU A 21 -18.89 7.19 -0.69
N SER A 22 -17.86 7.19 0.12
CA SER A 22 -16.47 7.23 -0.32
C SER A 22 -15.69 6.14 0.36
N CYS A 23 -14.87 5.41 -0.39
CA CYS A 23 -13.99 4.39 0.14
C CYS A 23 -12.57 4.64 -0.37
N THR A 24 -11.59 4.69 0.52
CA THR A 24 -10.18 4.84 0.18
C THR A 24 -9.36 3.76 0.87
N VAL A 25 -8.57 3.02 0.10
CA VAL A 25 -7.69 1.95 0.59
C VAL A 25 -6.32 2.14 -0.04
N LEU A 26 -5.24 2.08 0.77
CA LEU A 26 -3.88 2.30 0.28
C LEU A 26 -3.70 3.60 -0.54
N GLY A 27 -4.45 4.65 -0.18
CA GLY A 27 -4.44 5.93 -0.90
C GLY A 27 -5.21 5.95 -2.22
N VAL A 28 -5.80 4.83 -2.65
CA VAL A 28 -6.62 4.73 -3.87
C VAL A 28 -8.10 4.83 -3.50
N LYS A 29 -8.82 5.71 -4.21
CA LYS A 29 -10.27 5.84 -4.07
C LYS A 29 -10.98 4.78 -4.90
N LEU A 30 -11.87 4.02 -4.27
CA LEU A 30 -12.69 3.01 -4.93
C LEU A 30 -14.02 3.60 -5.40
N LYS A 31 -14.59 3.01 -6.45
CA LYS A 31 -15.89 3.35 -7.04
C LYS A 31 -17.01 2.63 -6.31
N ARG A 32 -18.09 3.34 -6.01
CA ARG A 32 -19.27 2.71 -5.40
C ARG A 32 -19.99 1.86 -6.45
N LEU A 33 -20.08 0.56 -6.20
CA LEU A 33 -20.94 -0.36 -6.95
C LEU A 33 -22.26 -0.53 -6.19
N LEU A 34 -23.38 -0.37 -6.91
CA LEU A 34 -24.72 -0.62 -6.37
C LEU A 34 -25.14 -2.03 -6.75
N VAL A 35 -25.44 -2.84 -5.74
CA VAL A 35 -25.84 -4.24 -5.93
C VAL A 35 -27.21 -4.47 -5.30
N THR A 36 -28.14 -4.94 -6.10
CA THR A 36 -29.48 -5.30 -5.65
C THR A 36 -29.46 -6.73 -5.10
N VAL A 37 -29.67 -6.88 -3.80
CA VAL A 37 -29.76 -8.19 -3.14
C VAL A 37 -31.24 -8.55 -2.98
N GLY A 38 -31.68 -9.59 -3.67
CA GLY A 38 -33.05 -10.10 -3.59
C GLY A 38 -33.40 -10.65 -2.20
N ALA A 39 -34.68 -10.66 -1.87
CA ALA A 39 -35.16 -11.23 -0.61
C ALA A 39 -34.82 -12.74 -0.52
N GLY A 40 -34.21 -13.16 0.59
CA GLY A 40 -33.81 -14.55 0.84
C GLY A 40 -32.45 -14.96 0.26
N SER A 41 -31.81 -14.12 -0.56
CA SER A 41 -30.46 -14.37 -1.06
C SER A 41 -29.39 -14.01 -0.05
N ASP A 42 -28.29 -14.79 0.01
CA ASP A 42 -27.10 -14.44 0.79
C ASP A 42 -26.41 -13.20 0.16
N PRO A 43 -26.38 -12.04 0.86
CA PRO A 43 -25.74 -10.83 0.36
C PRO A 43 -24.28 -11.05 -0.02
N GLY A 44 -23.53 -11.83 0.75
CA GLY A 44 -22.11 -12.06 0.53
C GLY A 44 -21.84 -12.81 -0.78
N VAL A 45 -22.72 -13.73 -1.17
CA VAL A 45 -22.63 -14.45 -2.44
C VAL A 45 -23.01 -13.55 -3.61
N VAL A 46 -24.11 -12.81 -3.49
CA VAL A 46 -24.59 -11.91 -4.55
C VAL A 46 -23.58 -10.81 -4.83
N ILE A 47 -23.08 -10.15 -3.77
CA ILE A 47 -22.10 -9.06 -3.87
C ILE A 47 -20.77 -9.58 -4.41
N ARG A 48 -20.31 -10.76 -3.99
CA ARG A 48 -19.10 -11.39 -4.54
C ARG A 48 -19.22 -11.61 -6.05
N ASN A 49 -20.35 -12.16 -6.49
CA ASN A 49 -20.58 -12.42 -7.91
C ASN A 49 -20.69 -11.10 -8.71
N ALA A 50 -21.28 -10.05 -8.12
CA ALA A 50 -21.40 -8.73 -8.75
C ALA A 50 -20.05 -8.01 -8.86
N ILE A 51 -19.19 -8.09 -7.84
CA ILE A 51 -17.84 -7.52 -7.88
C ILE A 51 -16.97 -8.29 -8.89
N GLY A 52 -17.01 -9.62 -8.86
CA GLY A 52 -16.25 -10.47 -9.77
C GLY A 52 -14.75 -10.15 -9.72
N PHE A 53 -14.20 -9.71 -10.86
CA PHE A 53 -12.78 -9.33 -11.01
C PHE A 53 -12.51 -7.82 -10.91
N GLN A 54 -13.52 -7.02 -10.58
CA GLN A 54 -13.34 -5.57 -10.44
C GLN A 54 -12.53 -5.27 -9.17
N ARG A 55 -11.39 -4.60 -9.35
CA ARG A 55 -10.41 -4.28 -8.29
C ARG A 55 -10.56 -2.86 -7.74
N ASP A 56 -11.33 -2.03 -8.42
CA ASP A 56 -11.49 -0.60 -8.16
C ASP A 56 -12.88 -0.26 -7.60
N VAL A 57 -13.60 -1.23 -7.03
CA VAL A 57 -14.97 -1.06 -6.54
C VAL A 57 -15.13 -1.38 -5.06
N PHE A 58 -16.17 -0.81 -4.44
CA PHE A 58 -16.65 -1.19 -3.12
C PHE A 58 -18.18 -1.20 -3.08
N VAL A 59 -18.75 -1.98 -2.16
CA VAL A 59 -20.20 -2.05 -1.94
C VAL A 59 -20.48 -1.82 -0.46
N ILE A 60 -21.54 -1.08 -0.13
CA ILE A 60 -22.12 -1.10 1.21
C ILE A 60 -23.54 -1.66 1.09
N HIS A 61 -23.86 -2.64 1.92
CA HIS A 61 -25.19 -3.23 2.00
C HIS A 61 -25.60 -3.30 3.47
N LYS A 62 -26.71 -2.64 3.84
CA LYS A 62 -27.25 -2.61 5.21
C LYS A 62 -26.21 -2.27 6.29
N GLY A 63 -25.31 -1.33 5.98
CA GLY A 63 -24.28 -0.91 6.93
C GLY A 63 -23.06 -1.83 7.03
N GLU A 64 -22.96 -2.83 6.15
CA GLU A 64 -21.74 -3.64 5.99
C GLU A 64 -21.01 -3.22 4.72
N ILE A 65 -19.70 -3.00 4.82
CA ILE A 65 -18.85 -2.72 3.67
C ILE A 65 -18.24 -4.01 3.14
N TYR A 66 -18.20 -4.15 1.82
CA TYR A 66 -17.60 -5.27 1.09
C TYR A 66 -16.54 -4.74 0.14
N LEU A 67 -15.37 -5.36 0.15
CA LEU A 67 -14.25 -5.02 -0.72
C LEU A 67 -13.75 -6.24 -1.51
N PRO A 68 -13.12 -6.01 -2.67
CA PRO A 68 -12.36 -7.05 -3.39
C PRO A 68 -11.34 -7.75 -2.48
N TYR A 69 -11.11 -9.04 -2.73
CA TYR A 69 -10.24 -9.90 -1.90
C TYR A 69 -8.81 -9.39 -1.73
N MET A 70 -8.28 -8.63 -2.69
CA MET A 70 -6.94 -8.02 -2.58
C MET A 70 -6.80 -7.04 -1.42
N TYR A 71 -7.90 -6.42 -0.96
CA TYR A 71 -7.89 -5.47 0.16
C TYR A 71 -8.12 -6.14 1.52
N ASN A 72 -8.18 -7.47 1.58
CA ASN A 72 -8.33 -8.21 2.84
C ASN A 72 -7.18 -7.90 3.81
N GLY A 73 -7.53 -7.40 5.00
CA GLY A 73 -6.57 -7.04 6.05
C GLY A 73 -5.94 -5.64 5.89
N PHE A 74 -6.39 -4.83 4.93
CA PHE A 74 -5.91 -3.46 4.77
C PHE A 74 -6.84 -2.43 5.44
N PRO A 75 -6.29 -1.43 6.15
CA PRO A 75 -7.08 -0.35 6.71
C PRO A 75 -7.71 0.48 5.60
N THR A 76 -9.03 0.63 5.71
CA THR A 76 -9.88 1.30 4.73
C THR A 76 -10.57 2.48 5.37
N VAL A 77 -10.42 3.67 4.80
CA VAL A 77 -11.17 4.85 5.21
C VAL A 77 -12.49 4.89 4.44
N ILE A 78 -13.60 4.77 5.17
CA ILE A 78 -14.95 4.78 4.61
C ILE A 78 -15.71 6.01 5.11
N GLY A 79 -16.37 6.70 4.18
CA GLY A 79 -17.30 7.79 4.47
C GLY A 79 -18.70 7.39 4.00
N TYR A 80 -19.70 7.50 4.88
CA TYR A 80 -21.07 7.08 4.61
C TYR A 80 -22.09 7.95 5.36
N ASN A 81 -23.36 7.82 4.98
CA ASN A 81 -24.47 8.53 5.61
C ASN A 81 -25.18 7.61 6.61
N ALA A 82 -25.46 8.13 7.80
CA ALA A 82 -26.21 7.42 8.82
C ALA A 82 -27.06 8.39 9.64
N VAL A 83 -28.11 7.88 10.26
CA VAL A 83 -28.89 8.65 11.25
C VAL A 83 -28.17 8.57 12.58
N ILE A 84 -27.64 9.70 13.04
CA ILE A 84 -26.90 9.81 14.30
C ILE A 84 -27.68 10.77 15.20
N ASN A 85 -28.14 10.28 16.34
CA ASN A 85 -28.97 11.02 17.29
C ASN A 85 -30.22 11.65 16.62
N GLY A 86 -30.89 10.88 15.76
CA GLY A 86 -32.09 11.34 15.03
C GLY A 86 -31.83 12.31 13.87
N VAL A 87 -30.56 12.63 13.58
CA VAL A 87 -30.19 13.56 12.50
C VAL A 87 -29.39 12.84 11.43
N ASN A 88 -29.75 13.09 10.18
CA ASN A 88 -28.99 12.66 9.01
C ASN A 88 -27.61 13.30 9.01
N ARG A 89 -26.55 12.51 9.18
CA ARG A 89 -25.17 13.01 9.18
C ARG A 89 -24.29 12.13 8.31
N ARG A 90 -23.34 12.77 7.63
CA ARG A 90 -22.20 12.06 7.05
C ARG A 90 -21.18 11.79 8.15
N THR A 91 -20.65 10.59 8.18
CA THR A 91 -19.59 10.18 9.08
C THR A 91 -18.47 9.50 8.30
N SER A 92 -17.31 9.39 8.92
CA SER A 92 -16.15 8.69 8.36
C SER A 92 -15.47 7.89 9.46
N GLU A 93 -15.00 6.70 9.12
CA GLU A 93 -14.23 5.84 10.02
C GLU A 93 -13.18 5.03 9.26
N THR A 94 -12.26 4.42 9.99
CA THR A 94 -11.30 3.46 9.43
C THR A 94 -11.69 2.06 9.86
N VAL A 95 -11.89 1.18 8.90
CA VAL A 95 -12.27 -0.23 9.12
C VAL A 95 -11.27 -1.14 8.42
N VAL A 96 -11.01 -2.30 9.01
CA VAL A 96 -10.24 -3.36 8.36
C VAL A 96 -11.23 -4.43 7.93
N VAL A 97 -11.28 -4.72 6.63
CA VAL A 97 -12.14 -5.79 6.11
C VAL A 97 -11.44 -7.12 6.21
N GLU A 98 -12.16 -8.14 6.65
CA GLU A 98 -11.59 -9.47 6.85
C GLU A 98 -12.47 -10.55 6.22
N SER A 99 -11.83 -11.65 5.81
CA SER A 99 -12.49 -12.86 5.35
C SER A 99 -11.73 -14.09 5.83
N GLY A 100 -12.44 -15.05 6.44
CA GLY A 100 -11.88 -16.34 6.83
C GLY A 100 -11.54 -17.27 5.64
N ARG A 101 -11.80 -16.84 4.40
CA ARG A 101 -11.42 -17.55 3.18
C ARG A 101 -10.65 -16.61 2.28
N VAL A 102 -9.53 -17.06 1.72
CA VAL A 102 -8.72 -16.29 0.78
C VAL A 102 -9.02 -16.79 -0.63
N THR A 103 -9.44 -15.91 -1.53
CA THR A 103 -9.71 -16.24 -2.94
C THR A 103 -9.16 -15.10 -3.80
N TYR A 104 -8.42 -15.37 -4.87
CA TYR A 104 -7.86 -14.34 -5.77
C TYR A 104 -7.02 -13.25 -5.07
N ASN A 105 -6.17 -13.65 -4.12
CA ASN A 105 -5.33 -12.73 -3.35
C ASN A 105 -3.99 -12.48 -4.07
N ASP A 106 -4.06 -11.86 -5.25
CA ASP A 106 -2.89 -11.57 -6.07
C ASP A 106 -1.99 -10.49 -5.43
N ARG A 107 -2.53 -9.71 -4.47
CA ARG A 107 -1.89 -8.58 -3.76
C ARG A 107 -1.05 -7.64 -4.64
N PHE A 108 -1.44 -7.52 -5.89
CA PHE A 108 -0.81 -6.63 -6.85
C PHE A 108 -1.62 -5.34 -6.95
N PHE A 109 -1.04 -4.24 -6.46
CA PHE A 109 -1.71 -2.95 -6.34
C PHE A 109 -1.19 -1.96 -7.39
N GLY A 110 -1.50 -2.20 -8.67
CA GLY A 110 -0.96 -1.42 -9.79
C GLY A 110 -1.28 0.09 -9.76
N ASP A 111 -2.41 0.48 -9.16
CA ASP A 111 -2.84 1.88 -9.05
C ASP A 111 -2.35 2.58 -7.77
N VAL A 112 -1.77 1.83 -6.82
CA VAL A 112 -1.24 2.39 -5.57
C VAL A 112 0.10 3.06 -5.86
N ARG A 113 0.25 4.29 -5.38
CA ARG A 113 1.53 5.00 -5.47
C ARG A 113 2.54 4.34 -4.56
N ILE A 114 3.67 3.92 -5.13
CA ILE A 114 4.77 3.33 -4.39
C ILE A 114 5.49 4.42 -3.57
N ARG A 115 5.81 4.10 -2.31
CA ARG A 115 6.61 4.97 -1.44
C ARG A 115 8.10 4.77 -1.71
N ARG A 116 8.93 5.76 -1.38
CA ARG A 116 10.37 5.71 -1.63
C ARG A 116 11.04 4.56 -0.89
N GLY A 117 10.66 4.28 0.35
CA GLY A 117 11.12 3.13 1.12
C GLY A 117 10.74 1.79 0.47
N ASP A 118 9.48 1.65 0.03
CA ASP A 118 9.00 0.44 -0.66
C ASP A 118 9.77 0.20 -1.98
N PHE A 119 10.08 1.28 -2.71
CA PHE A 119 10.87 1.22 -3.94
C PHE A 119 12.32 0.79 -3.69
N PHE A 120 12.96 1.32 -2.65
CA PHE A 120 14.30 0.90 -2.25
C PHE A 120 14.32 -0.56 -1.75
N ALA A 121 13.27 -1.00 -1.05
CA ALA A 121 13.13 -2.40 -0.67
C ALA A 121 13.12 -3.30 -1.90
N LEU A 122 12.31 -2.97 -2.92
CA LEU A 122 12.28 -3.70 -4.19
C LEU A 122 13.67 -3.74 -4.85
N MET A 123 14.35 -2.60 -4.93
CA MET A 123 15.69 -2.50 -5.50
C MET A 123 16.72 -3.33 -4.71
N SER A 124 16.59 -3.40 -3.39
CA SER A 124 17.45 -4.22 -2.52
C SER A 124 17.24 -5.72 -2.77
N ARG A 125 16.01 -6.14 -3.07
CA ARG A 125 15.76 -7.53 -3.50
C ARG A 125 16.35 -7.84 -4.87
N ILE A 126 16.32 -6.87 -5.79
CA ILE A 126 17.05 -7.01 -7.06
C ILE A 126 18.56 -7.12 -6.77
N TYR A 127 19.08 -6.30 -5.87
CA TYR A 127 20.48 -6.34 -5.44
C TYR A 127 20.88 -7.69 -4.86
N GLU A 128 20.13 -8.22 -3.90
CA GLU A 128 20.34 -9.54 -3.28
C GLU A 128 20.44 -10.65 -4.34
N ASN A 129 19.50 -10.67 -5.29
CA ASN A 129 19.51 -11.65 -6.38
C ASN A 129 20.74 -11.52 -7.30
N LEU A 130 21.14 -10.29 -7.62
CA LEU A 130 22.31 -10.05 -8.45
C LEU A 130 23.60 -10.40 -7.69
N HIS A 131 23.68 -10.05 -6.41
CA HIS A 131 24.81 -10.41 -5.54
C HIS A 131 25.01 -11.92 -5.52
N ASN A 132 23.98 -12.67 -5.14
CA ASN A 132 24.04 -14.13 -5.05
C ASN A 132 24.31 -14.82 -6.40
N ARG A 133 24.07 -14.13 -7.52
CA ARG A 133 24.35 -14.63 -8.87
C ARG A 133 25.80 -14.38 -9.30
N TYR A 134 26.35 -13.22 -8.98
CA TYR A 134 27.67 -12.79 -9.45
C TYR A 134 28.79 -12.98 -8.42
N THR A 135 28.46 -13.41 -7.21
CA THR A 135 29.44 -13.74 -6.17
C THR A 135 29.17 -15.13 -5.60
N ASP A 136 30.21 -15.79 -5.14
CA ASP A 136 30.11 -17.04 -4.37
C ASP A 136 29.75 -16.80 -2.89
N ARG A 137 29.60 -15.54 -2.48
CA ARG A 137 29.30 -15.16 -1.09
C ARG A 137 27.80 -14.89 -0.95
N ALA A 138 27.21 -15.40 0.12
CA ALA A 138 25.84 -15.06 0.44
C ALA A 138 25.71 -13.55 0.71
N PHE A 139 24.68 -12.95 0.14
CA PHE A 139 24.31 -11.57 0.45
C PHE A 139 24.09 -11.38 1.95
N ALA A 140 24.66 -10.30 2.50
CA ALA A 140 24.49 -9.92 3.89
C ALA A 140 24.11 -8.44 3.96
N TYR A 141 23.14 -8.12 4.82
CA TYR A 141 22.79 -6.75 5.13
C TYR A 141 23.92 -6.03 5.88
N ASN A 142 23.97 -4.71 5.75
CA ASN A 142 24.86 -3.89 6.55
C ASN A 142 24.22 -3.61 7.92
N ASP A 143 24.68 -4.33 8.95
CA ASP A 143 24.19 -4.19 10.32
C ASP A 143 24.60 -2.85 10.97
N THR A 144 25.63 -2.18 10.45
CA THR A 144 26.19 -0.93 11.00
C THR A 144 26.40 0.14 9.92
N PRO A 145 25.31 0.66 9.30
CA PRO A 145 25.41 1.68 8.26
C PRO A 145 25.99 2.97 8.83
N LEU A 146 27.08 3.46 8.21
CA LEU A 146 27.88 4.59 8.70
C LEU A 146 27.34 5.94 8.24
N ARG A 147 26.55 5.98 7.17
CA ARG A 147 25.98 7.22 6.64
C ARG A 147 25.11 7.95 7.67
N PRO A 148 25.35 9.25 7.92
CA PRO A 148 24.43 10.08 8.70
C PRO A 148 23.17 10.35 7.87
N ILE A 149 22.01 9.95 8.41
CA ILE A 149 20.68 10.18 7.82
C ILE A 149 19.81 10.80 8.90
N VAL A 150 19.22 11.96 8.64
CA VAL A 150 18.48 12.74 9.66
C VAL A 150 17.21 12.02 10.13
N ASP A 151 16.52 11.33 9.23
CA ASP A 151 15.28 10.58 9.52
C ASP A 151 15.51 9.06 9.64
N LYS A 152 16.71 8.64 10.07
CA LYS A 152 17.08 7.21 10.25
C LYS A 152 16.10 6.47 11.17
N ASP A 153 15.62 7.10 12.22
CA ASP A 153 14.67 6.49 13.17
C ASP A 153 13.33 6.14 12.51
N VAL A 154 12.90 6.94 11.53
CA VAL A 154 11.70 6.64 10.73
C VAL A 154 11.94 5.36 9.92
N ILE A 155 13.11 5.22 9.29
CA ILE A 155 13.47 4.02 8.52
C ILE A 155 13.54 2.78 9.43
N LEU A 156 14.14 2.90 10.61
CA LEU A 156 14.29 1.79 11.58
C LEU A 156 12.94 1.25 12.07
N SER A 157 11.90 2.08 12.12
CA SER A 157 10.55 1.67 12.52
C SER A 157 9.79 0.85 11.45
N LYS A 158 10.39 0.60 10.29
CA LYS A 158 9.74 0.01 9.12
C LYS A 158 10.32 -1.35 8.77
N TRP A 159 9.49 -2.18 8.14
CA TRP A 159 9.85 -3.55 7.77
C TRP A 159 11.03 -3.63 6.77
N TYR A 160 11.21 -2.59 5.95
CA TYR A 160 12.27 -2.48 4.95
C TYR A 160 13.57 -1.85 5.48
N SER A 161 13.72 -1.70 6.80
CA SER A 161 14.82 -0.93 7.40
C SER A 161 16.21 -1.39 6.91
N ASN A 162 16.50 -2.68 7.02
CA ASN A 162 17.78 -3.26 6.59
C ASN A 162 18.02 -3.09 5.09
N ASP A 163 16.97 -3.26 4.28
CA ASP A 163 17.03 -3.13 2.82
C ASP A 163 17.43 -1.70 2.42
N VAL A 164 16.76 -0.70 2.99
CA VAL A 164 17.00 0.73 2.71
C VAL A 164 18.34 1.19 3.24
N LEU A 165 18.67 0.86 4.49
CA LEU A 165 19.90 1.33 5.12
C LEU A 165 21.16 0.73 4.47
N THR A 166 21.10 -0.55 4.06
CA THR A 166 22.20 -1.19 3.32
C THR A 166 22.44 -0.45 2.00
N LEU A 167 21.39 -0.24 1.19
CA LEU A 167 21.53 0.45 -0.09
C LEU A 167 21.97 1.91 0.05
N LEU A 168 21.48 2.64 1.05
CA LEU A 168 21.87 4.03 1.27
C LEU A 168 23.33 4.19 1.68
N ASP A 169 23.96 3.17 2.27
CA ASP A 169 25.36 3.22 2.69
C ASP A 169 26.35 2.84 1.56
N GLU A 170 25.84 2.23 0.48
CA GLU A 170 26.63 1.83 -0.68
C GLU A 170 27.25 3.03 -1.42
N LYS A 171 28.45 2.81 -1.94
CA LYS A 171 29.27 3.81 -2.62
C LYS A 171 29.75 3.29 -3.98
N PHE A 172 29.96 4.21 -4.91
CA PHE A 172 30.76 3.94 -6.11
C PHE A 172 32.25 3.83 -5.74
N HIS A 173 33.13 3.42 -6.67
CA HIS A 173 34.57 3.28 -6.37
C HIS A 173 35.25 4.62 -6.06
N ASP A 174 34.65 5.75 -6.45
CA ASP A 174 35.13 7.10 -6.10
C ASP A 174 34.83 7.49 -4.64
N GLY A 175 34.10 6.66 -3.89
CA GLY A 175 33.70 6.90 -2.50
C GLY A 175 32.44 7.75 -2.33
N CYS A 176 31.82 8.22 -3.42
CA CYS A 176 30.54 8.92 -3.38
C CYS A 176 29.40 7.93 -3.12
N TYR A 177 28.39 8.35 -2.35
CA TYR A 177 27.21 7.52 -2.11
C TYR A 177 26.42 7.28 -3.40
N VAL A 178 26.01 6.02 -3.61
CA VAL A 178 25.23 5.62 -4.79
C VAL A 178 23.93 6.40 -4.85
N PHE A 179 23.22 6.53 -3.73
CA PHE A 179 21.96 7.27 -3.69
C PHE A 179 22.13 8.58 -2.91
N PRO A 180 21.78 9.76 -3.46
CA PRO A 180 21.83 11.01 -2.71
C PRO A 180 20.69 11.08 -1.67
N LEU A 181 20.90 11.87 -0.62
CA LEU A 181 19.84 12.35 0.27
C LEU A 181 19.36 13.72 -0.24
N TYR A 182 18.25 14.21 0.30
CA TYR A 182 17.86 15.61 0.09
C TYR A 182 18.85 16.58 0.76
N GLU A 183 18.75 17.86 0.40
CA GLU A 183 19.61 18.93 0.92
C GLU A 183 19.58 19.03 2.46
N ASP A 184 18.47 18.65 3.07
CA ASP A 184 18.29 18.63 4.53
C ASP A 184 18.82 17.35 5.20
N GLY A 185 19.45 16.44 4.44
CA GLY A 185 20.00 15.19 4.94
C GLY A 185 18.95 14.11 5.23
N LYS A 186 17.70 14.28 4.80
CA LYS A 186 16.64 13.26 4.93
C LYS A 186 16.53 12.37 3.70
N PHE A 187 15.94 11.20 3.90
CA PHE A 187 15.54 10.26 2.85
C PHE A 187 14.03 10.27 2.59
N GLU A 188 13.21 10.59 3.59
CA GLU A 188 11.75 10.65 3.57
C GLU A 188 11.05 9.34 3.11
N PRO A 189 11.32 8.17 3.73
CA PRO A 189 10.96 6.86 3.19
C PRO A 189 9.45 6.65 2.93
N GLU A 190 8.58 7.37 3.65
CA GLU A 190 7.13 7.26 3.53
C GLU A 190 6.51 8.19 2.47
N ALA A 191 7.30 9.07 1.85
CA ALA A 191 6.83 9.90 0.75
C ALA A 191 6.66 9.07 -0.53
N CYS A 192 5.70 9.45 -1.36
CA CYS A 192 5.53 8.84 -2.69
C CYS A 192 6.75 9.17 -3.56
N ILE A 193 7.27 8.18 -4.27
CA ILE A 193 8.33 8.43 -5.23
C ILE A 193 7.74 9.03 -6.52
N THR A 194 8.43 10.01 -7.08
CA THR A 194 8.10 10.55 -8.41
C THR A 194 8.71 9.70 -9.52
N ARG A 195 8.20 9.85 -10.75
CA ARG A 195 8.76 9.16 -11.92
C ARG A 195 10.22 9.54 -12.18
N ALA A 196 10.56 10.81 -11.97
CA ALA A 196 11.92 11.32 -12.19
C ALA A 196 12.90 10.74 -11.16
N GLU A 197 12.53 10.70 -9.88
CA GLU A 197 13.33 10.07 -8.83
C GLU A 197 13.52 8.57 -9.09
N ALA A 198 12.46 7.85 -9.45
CA ALA A 198 12.54 6.42 -9.74
C ALA A 198 13.53 6.13 -10.89
N VAL A 199 13.47 6.88 -11.99
CA VAL A 199 14.41 6.74 -13.12
C VAL A 199 15.83 7.10 -12.70
N THR A 200 16.00 8.16 -11.90
CA THR A 200 17.32 8.60 -11.42
C THR A 200 17.97 7.54 -10.54
N PHE A 201 17.22 6.97 -9.60
CA PHE A 201 17.71 5.90 -8.73
C PHE A 201 17.99 4.62 -9.50
N LEU A 202 17.15 4.21 -10.46
CA LEU A 202 17.43 3.03 -11.29
C LEU A 202 18.68 3.19 -12.13
N ASN A 203 18.90 4.36 -12.74
CA ASN A 203 20.10 4.60 -13.54
C ASN A 203 21.36 4.49 -12.67
N ARG A 204 21.35 5.13 -11.49
CA ARG A 204 22.47 5.07 -10.54
C ARG A 204 22.68 3.65 -10.01
N PHE A 205 21.60 2.91 -9.76
CA PHE A 205 21.66 1.50 -9.37
C PHE A 205 22.30 0.62 -10.44
N ILE A 206 21.90 0.77 -11.70
CA ILE A 206 22.44 0.00 -12.83
C ILE A 206 23.93 0.29 -13.02
N GLU A 207 24.32 1.57 -12.97
CA GLU A 207 25.72 2.00 -13.05
C GLU A 207 26.55 1.36 -11.93
N TRP A 208 26.11 1.51 -10.69
CA TRP A 208 26.78 0.96 -9.51
C TRP A 208 26.88 -0.57 -9.54
N ILE A 209 25.80 -1.28 -9.85
CA ILE A 209 25.80 -2.75 -9.97
C ILE A 209 26.79 -3.20 -11.03
N THR A 210 26.82 -2.53 -12.17
CA THR A 210 27.74 -2.86 -13.26
C THR A 210 29.18 -2.64 -12.79
N GLU A 211 29.47 -1.54 -12.10
CA GLU A 211 30.79 -1.25 -11.56
C GLU A 211 31.22 -2.22 -10.44
N LYS A 212 30.27 -2.69 -9.62
CA LYS A 212 30.54 -3.60 -8.49
C LYS A 212 30.84 -5.04 -8.93
N TYR A 213 30.25 -5.50 -10.04
CA TYR A 213 30.32 -6.91 -10.48
C TYR A 213 30.97 -7.14 -11.86
N ARG A 214 31.40 -6.08 -12.54
CA ARG A 214 32.18 -6.21 -13.78
C ARG A 214 33.63 -6.59 -13.49
#